data_AF-A0A7K2J787-F1
#
_entry.id   AF-A0A7K2J787-F1
#
_cell.length_a   1.000
_cell.length_b   1.000
_cell.length_c   1.000
_cell.angle_alpha   90.00
_cell.angle_beta   90.00
_cell.angle_gamma   90.00
#
_symmetry.space_group_name_H-M   'P 1'
#
loop_
_entity.id
_entity.type
_entity.pdbx_description
1 polymer ?
#
loop_
_entity_poly.entity_id
_entity_poly.type
_entity_poly.pdbx_seq_one_letter_code
_entity_poly.pdbx_strand_id
1 'polypeptide(L)'
;MTRAPDFVSLNGPDNVGKTTHLVRLAERWNAFQPLGAVHEHDPEPWARVAVGGYARWWFETSTTVELTEMLLAGHAKRAAARESGRTGLLDRGLPMLLAVAAATCVVKDGLTVGEAFKTVTGIAGARAATPETSILLLPSFDAERSYAITSAREGRPWTGIYPEYQKTLHAVLLHQVDHGAFTAVVDCEGRSLAAVHSDVLDRLGLSRLIDGSPR
;
A
#
# COMPACT_ATOMS: atom_id res chain seq x y z
N MET A 1 19.73 20.23 7.57
CA MET A 1 18.47 20.21 6.81
C MET A 1 18.11 18.76 6.57
N THR A 2 16.98 18.28 7.07
CA THR A 2 16.50 16.92 6.78
C THR A 2 16.15 16.87 5.29
N ARG A 3 16.87 16.04 4.54
CA ARG A 3 16.55 15.78 3.12
C ARG A 3 15.18 15.10 3.08
N ALA A 4 14.27 15.59 2.25
CA ALA A 4 13.00 14.92 2.06
C ALA A 4 13.21 13.48 1.57
N PRO A 5 12.38 12.51 2.00
CA PRO A 5 12.52 11.13 1.59
C PRO A 5 12.39 11.02 0.07
N ASP A 6 13.10 10.06 -0.54
CA ASP A 6 12.96 9.82 -1.99
C ASP A 6 11.55 9.31 -2.34
N PHE A 7 10.93 8.55 -1.43
CA PHE A 7 9.59 8.02 -1.57
C PHE A 7 8.76 8.13 -0.28
N VAL A 8 7.48 8.44 -0.43
CA VAL A 8 6.46 8.34 0.60
C VAL A 8 5.37 7.41 0.10
N SER A 9 4.99 6.42 0.90
CA SER A 9 3.88 5.53 0.58
C SER A 9 2.77 5.59 1.60
N LEU A 10 1.53 5.67 1.12
CA LEU A 10 0.34 5.44 1.94
C LEU A 10 -0.19 4.04 1.66
N ASN A 11 -0.37 3.29 2.74
CA ASN A 11 -0.68 1.86 2.75
C ASN A 11 -1.95 1.60 3.54
N GLY A 12 -2.54 0.41 3.39
CA GLY A 12 -3.76 0.03 4.09
C GLY A 12 -4.81 -0.60 3.18
N PRO A 13 -5.90 -1.11 3.75
CA PRO A 13 -6.94 -1.82 3.02
C PRO A 13 -7.63 -0.93 1.98
N ASP A 14 -8.42 -1.56 1.11
CA ASP A 14 -9.17 -0.82 0.11
C ASP A 14 -10.16 0.15 0.77
N ASN A 15 -10.48 1.25 0.09
CA ASN A 15 -11.38 2.30 0.58
C ASN A 15 -10.98 3.00 1.90
N VAL A 16 -9.73 2.86 2.37
CA VAL A 16 -9.24 3.60 3.56
C VAL A 16 -9.00 5.10 3.32
N GLY A 17 -8.88 5.54 2.06
CA GLY A 17 -8.68 6.95 1.68
C GLY A 17 -7.27 7.35 1.21
N LYS A 18 -6.40 6.36 0.92
CA LYS A 18 -5.01 6.58 0.46
C LYS A 18 -4.90 7.62 -0.65
N THR A 19 -5.62 7.41 -1.75
CA THR A 19 -5.60 8.27 -2.95
C THR A 19 -5.96 9.72 -2.60
N THR A 20 -6.98 9.92 -1.76
CA THR A 20 -7.39 11.27 -1.31
C THR A 20 -6.28 11.98 -0.54
N HIS A 21 -5.60 11.28 0.36
CA HIS A 21 -4.48 11.86 1.11
C HIS A 21 -3.26 12.13 0.22
N LEU A 22 -2.98 11.29 -0.77
CA LEU A 22 -1.89 11.50 -1.72
C LEU A 22 -2.13 12.72 -2.62
N VAL A 23 -3.35 12.90 -3.11
CA VAL A 23 -3.73 14.09 -3.88
C VAL A 23 -3.50 15.36 -3.05
N ARG A 24 -3.98 15.37 -1.80
CA ARG A 24 -3.77 16.51 -0.88
C ARG A 24 -2.29 16.76 -0.56
N LEU A 25 -1.46 15.72 -0.47
CA LEU A 25 -0.01 15.88 -0.32
C LEU A 25 0.60 16.54 -1.57
N ALA A 26 0.25 16.06 -2.76
CA ALA A 26 0.76 16.58 -4.03
C ALA A 26 0.39 18.05 -4.25
N GLU A 27 -0.85 18.44 -3.91
CA GLU A 27 -1.31 19.83 -3.97
C GLU A 27 -0.57 20.75 -2.99
N ARG A 28 -0.01 20.19 -1.92
CA ARG A 28 0.64 20.96 -0.85
C ARG A 28 2.10 21.29 -1.15
N TRP A 29 2.80 20.48 -1.94
CA TRP A 29 4.21 20.72 -2.26
C TRP A 29 4.60 20.21 -3.66
N ASN A 30 5.03 21.13 -4.52
CA ASN A 30 5.40 20.84 -5.92
C ASN A 30 6.56 19.83 -6.07
N ALA A 31 7.37 19.60 -5.03
CA ALA A 31 8.41 18.58 -5.06
C ALA A 31 7.84 17.15 -5.01
N PHE A 32 6.57 16.98 -4.63
CA PHE A 32 5.91 15.68 -4.70
C PHE A 32 5.50 15.32 -6.13
N GLN A 33 5.67 14.05 -6.46
CA GLN A 33 5.26 13.46 -7.73
C GLN A 33 4.34 12.27 -7.45
N PRO A 34 3.03 12.37 -7.71
CA PRO A 34 2.16 11.20 -7.78
C PRO A 34 2.68 10.21 -8.81
N LEU A 35 2.89 8.97 -8.40
CA LEU A 35 3.33 7.89 -9.28
C LEU A 35 2.21 6.88 -9.59
N GLY A 36 0.97 7.15 -9.17
CA GLY A 36 -0.18 6.32 -9.52
C GLY A 36 -0.08 4.86 -9.07
N ALA A 37 -0.88 4.01 -9.73
CA ALA A 37 -0.96 2.59 -9.42
C ALA A 37 0.19 1.79 -10.06
N VAL A 38 0.58 0.68 -9.43
CA VAL A 38 1.69 -0.16 -9.91
C VAL A 38 1.49 -0.69 -11.34
N HIS A 39 0.25 -0.95 -11.74
CA HIS A 39 -0.06 -1.52 -13.05
C HIS A 39 0.08 -0.53 -14.21
N GLU A 40 0.06 0.78 -13.94
CA GLU A 40 0.24 1.83 -14.93
C GLU A 40 1.68 1.86 -15.48
N HIS A 41 2.65 1.36 -14.70
CA HIS A 41 4.09 1.38 -15.03
C HIS A 41 4.60 0.09 -15.65
N ASP A 42 3.78 -0.96 -15.69
CA ASP A 42 4.12 -2.22 -16.36
C ASP A 42 2.93 -2.87 -17.07
N PRO A 43 2.22 -2.14 -17.95
CA PRO A 43 0.86 -2.49 -18.36
C PRO A 43 0.75 -3.84 -19.08
N GLU A 44 1.79 -4.31 -19.76
CA GLU A 44 1.73 -5.53 -20.57
C GLU A 44 1.49 -6.81 -19.75
N PRO A 45 2.27 -7.14 -18.70
CA PRO A 45 1.93 -8.22 -17.78
C PRO A 45 0.51 -8.14 -17.23
N TRP A 46 0.05 -6.95 -16.81
CA TRP A 46 -1.28 -6.74 -16.26
C TRP A 46 -2.39 -6.99 -17.29
N ALA A 47 -2.19 -6.54 -18.53
CA ALA A 47 -3.12 -6.80 -19.63
C ALA A 47 -3.22 -8.30 -19.94
N ARG A 48 -2.10 -9.03 -19.95
CA ARG A 48 -2.09 -10.48 -20.21
C ARG A 48 -2.93 -11.26 -19.21
N VAL A 49 -2.78 -10.97 -17.91
CA VAL A 49 -3.52 -11.69 -16.86
C VAL A 49 -5.00 -11.29 -16.79
N ALA A 50 -5.35 -10.09 -17.29
CA ALA A 50 -6.73 -9.63 -17.35
C ALA A 50 -7.58 -10.41 -18.38
N VAL A 51 -6.99 -10.85 -19.50
CA VAL A 51 -7.69 -11.57 -20.59
C VAL A 51 -8.35 -12.87 -20.11
N GLY A 52 -7.75 -13.57 -19.15
CA GLY A 52 -8.25 -14.85 -18.60
C GLY A 52 -9.20 -14.71 -17.41
N GLY A 53 -9.52 -13.48 -16.99
CA GLY A 53 -10.25 -13.19 -15.76
C GLY A 53 -9.28 -12.87 -14.62
N TYR A 54 -9.08 -11.58 -14.37
CA TYR A 54 -8.11 -11.08 -13.39
C TYR A 54 -8.27 -11.69 -11.98
N ALA A 55 -9.50 -11.78 -11.47
CA ALA A 55 -9.76 -12.34 -10.15
C ALA A 55 -9.39 -13.83 -10.06
N ARG A 56 -9.69 -14.60 -11.11
CA ARG A 56 -9.31 -16.01 -11.20
C ARG A 56 -7.80 -16.17 -11.25
N TRP A 57 -7.11 -15.35 -12.05
CA TRP A 57 -5.65 -15.37 -12.05
C TRP A 57 -5.08 -15.05 -10.67
N TRP A 58 -5.58 -14.00 -10.04
CA TRP A 58 -5.09 -13.53 -8.75
C TRP A 58 -5.27 -14.56 -7.64
N PHE A 59 -6.47 -15.10 -7.48
CA PHE A 59 -6.84 -15.92 -6.32
C PHE A 59 -6.74 -17.44 -6.55
N GLU A 60 -6.68 -17.89 -7.80
CA GLU A 60 -6.74 -19.33 -8.09
C GLU A 60 -5.52 -19.83 -8.89
N THR A 61 -5.13 -19.15 -9.97
CA THR A 61 -4.21 -19.76 -10.95
C THR A 61 -2.78 -19.20 -10.95
N SER A 62 -2.54 -18.02 -10.37
CA SER A 62 -1.17 -17.51 -10.22
C SER A 62 -0.40 -18.33 -9.19
N THR A 63 0.90 -18.46 -9.38
CA THR A 63 1.79 -18.90 -8.31
C THR A 63 2.17 -17.72 -7.41
N THR A 64 2.59 -18.01 -6.17
CA THR A 64 3.09 -16.97 -5.25
C THR A 64 4.35 -16.28 -5.78
N VAL A 65 5.19 -17.00 -6.53
CA VAL A 65 6.34 -16.42 -7.24
C VAL A 65 5.87 -15.43 -8.32
N GLU A 66 5.01 -15.86 -9.25
CA GLU A 66 4.54 -15.00 -10.34
C GLU A 66 3.88 -13.72 -9.84
N LEU A 67 2.97 -13.82 -8.86
CA LEU A 67 2.30 -12.65 -8.29
C LEU A 67 3.31 -11.70 -7.63
N THR A 68 4.21 -12.24 -6.81
CA THR A 68 5.21 -11.43 -6.09
C THR A 68 6.16 -10.74 -7.06
N GLU A 69 6.67 -11.46 -8.06
CA GLU A 69 7.60 -10.89 -9.05
C GLU A 69 6.92 -9.85 -9.94
N MET A 70 5.67 -10.05 -10.32
CA MET A 70 4.91 -9.07 -11.09
C MET A 70 4.68 -7.77 -10.30
N LEU A 71 4.37 -7.87 -9.00
CA LEU A 71 4.25 -6.71 -8.12
C LEU A 71 5.59 -5.97 -7.94
N LEU A 72 6.69 -6.72 -7.76
CA LEU A 72 8.03 -6.14 -7.61
C LEU A 72 8.53 -5.48 -8.90
N ALA A 73 8.29 -6.10 -10.06
CA ALA A 73 8.67 -5.55 -11.36
C ALA A 73 7.93 -4.23 -11.64
N GLY A 74 6.62 -4.20 -11.41
CA GLY A 74 5.83 -2.99 -11.53
C GLY A 74 6.25 -1.92 -10.53
N HIS A 75 6.59 -2.31 -9.29
CA HIS A 75 7.08 -1.36 -8.29
C HIS A 75 8.42 -0.73 -8.69
N ALA A 76 9.36 -1.52 -9.20
CA ALA A 76 10.66 -1.04 -9.66
C ALA A 76 10.52 -0.08 -10.84
N LYS A 77 9.67 -0.41 -11.82
CA LYS A 77 9.37 0.49 -12.95
C LYS A 77 8.71 1.79 -12.48
N ARG A 78 7.76 1.70 -11.56
CA ARG A 78 7.13 2.87 -10.93
C ARG A 78 8.12 3.74 -10.18
N ALA A 79 9.06 3.15 -9.45
CA ALA A 79 10.11 3.88 -8.75
C ALA A 79 11.07 4.57 -9.72
N ALA A 80 11.41 3.93 -10.84
CA ALA A 80 12.26 4.49 -11.88
C ALA A 80 11.62 5.66 -12.65
N ALA A 81 10.28 5.75 -12.68
CA ALA A 81 9.54 6.86 -13.28
C ALA A 81 9.60 8.17 -12.47
N ARG A 82 10.15 8.14 -11.25
CA ARG A 82 10.35 9.32 -10.42
C ARG A 82 11.41 10.24 -11.05
N GLU A 83 11.07 11.50 -11.24
CA GLU A 83 12.01 12.52 -11.70
C GLU A 83 13.08 12.82 -10.63
N SER A 84 14.31 13.09 -11.07
CA SER A 84 15.40 13.45 -10.17
C SER A 84 15.06 14.70 -9.35
N GLY A 85 15.30 14.64 -8.04
CA GLY A 85 15.03 15.75 -7.12
C GLY A 85 13.58 15.84 -6.61
N ARG A 86 12.67 14.97 -7.06
CA ARG A 86 11.28 14.90 -6.57
C ARG A 86 11.11 13.79 -5.54
N THR A 87 10.12 13.92 -4.66
CA THR A 87 9.69 12.84 -3.77
C THR A 87 8.53 12.08 -4.42
N GLY A 88 8.71 10.78 -4.66
CA GLY A 88 7.69 9.92 -5.24
C GLY A 88 6.58 9.61 -4.23
N LEU A 89 5.33 9.86 -4.60
CA LEU A 89 4.14 9.51 -3.83
C LEU A 89 3.55 8.20 -4.35
N LEU A 90 3.52 7.18 -3.51
CA LEU A 90 3.09 5.83 -3.87
C LEU A 90 1.73 5.51 -3.23
N ASP A 91 0.72 5.29 -4.07
CA ASP A 91 -0.52 4.62 -3.65
C ASP A 91 -0.21 3.12 -3.52
N ARG A 92 -0.06 2.66 -2.27
CA ARG A 92 0.49 1.35 -1.88
C ARG A 92 1.98 1.24 -2.24
N GLY A 93 2.85 1.37 -1.24
CA GLY A 93 4.29 1.16 -1.37
C GLY A 93 4.70 -0.31 -1.26
N LEU A 94 6.00 -0.58 -1.24
CA LEU A 94 6.53 -1.94 -1.18
C LEU A 94 5.94 -2.78 -0.02
N PRO A 95 5.86 -2.30 1.25
CA PRO A 95 5.27 -3.10 2.33
C PRO A 95 3.85 -3.58 2.02
N MET A 96 3.03 -2.72 1.41
CA MET A 96 1.67 -3.08 1.02
C MET A 96 1.64 -4.10 -0.11
N LEU A 97 2.53 -4.00 -1.10
CA LEU A 97 2.61 -4.98 -2.19
C LEU A 97 3.01 -6.37 -1.67
N LEU A 98 3.95 -6.42 -0.70
CA LEU A 98 4.30 -7.67 -0.03
C LEU A 98 3.15 -8.19 0.84
N ALA A 99 2.41 -7.30 1.51
CA ALA A 99 1.24 -7.68 2.30
C ALA A 99 0.16 -8.31 1.44
N VAL A 100 -0.08 -7.72 0.27
CA VAL A 100 -1.02 -8.22 -0.74
C VAL A 100 -0.62 -9.61 -1.23
N ALA A 101 0.64 -9.79 -1.63
CA ALA A 101 1.13 -11.11 -2.08
C ALA A 101 1.03 -12.16 -0.96
N ALA A 102 1.38 -11.80 0.28
CA ALA A 102 1.29 -12.70 1.42
C ALA A 102 -0.16 -13.05 1.76
N ALA A 103 -1.08 -12.07 1.75
CA ALA A 103 -2.50 -12.32 1.99
C ALA A 103 -3.12 -13.22 0.92
N THR A 104 -2.74 -13.04 -0.34
CA THR A 104 -3.15 -13.95 -1.42
C THR A 104 -2.56 -15.34 -1.23
N CYS A 105 -1.31 -15.46 -0.79
CA CYS A 105 -0.69 -16.76 -0.48
C CYS A 105 -1.40 -17.49 0.68
N VAL A 106 -1.77 -16.79 1.75
CA VAL A 106 -2.58 -17.38 2.85
C VAL A 106 -3.90 -17.93 2.32
N VAL A 107 -4.64 -17.13 1.56
CA VAL A 107 -5.97 -17.51 1.06
C VAL A 107 -5.90 -18.64 0.02
N LYS A 108 -4.92 -18.58 -0.89
CA LYS A 108 -4.81 -19.50 -2.02
C LYS A 108 -4.09 -20.80 -1.65
N ASP A 109 -2.98 -20.69 -0.93
CA ASP A 109 -2.07 -21.80 -0.64
C ASP A 109 -2.29 -22.38 0.78
N GLY A 110 -3.19 -21.80 1.58
CA GLY A 110 -3.53 -22.26 2.92
C GLY A 110 -2.40 -22.08 3.95
N LEU A 111 -1.43 -21.20 3.68
CA LEU A 111 -0.33 -20.92 4.59
C LEU A 111 -0.77 -20.07 5.79
N THR A 112 -0.02 -20.15 6.89
CA THR A 112 -0.15 -19.17 7.95
C THR A 112 0.38 -17.80 7.52
N VAL A 113 -0.05 -16.72 8.19
CA VAL A 113 0.45 -15.35 7.94
C VAL A 113 1.98 -15.27 8.00
N GLY A 114 2.60 -15.92 9.00
CA GLY A 114 4.05 -15.92 9.16
C GLY A 114 4.78 -16.67 8.04
N GLU A 115 4.27 -17.82 7.61
CA GLU A 115 4.82 -18.60 6.50
C GLU A 115 4.70 -17.85 5.17
N ALA A 116 3.53 -17.27 4.89
CA ALA A 116 3.30 -16.48 3.70
C ALA A 116 4.21 -15.23 3.67
N PHE A 117 4.31 -14.51 4.79
CA PHE A 117 5.19 -13.34 4.88
C PHE A 117 6.66 -13.71 4.68
N LYS A 118 7.14 -14.78 5.32
CA LYS A 118 8.51 -15.29 5.12
C LYS A 118 8.77 -15.71 3.68
N THR A 119 7.81 -16.36 3.04
CA THR A 119 7.93 -16.82 1.64
C THR A 119 8.05 -15.63 0.69
N VAL A 120 7.13 -14.66 0.80
CA VAL A 120 7.08 -13.48 -0.07
C VAL A 120 8.30 -12.58 0.13
N THR A 121 8.73 -12.35 1.37
CA THR A 121 9.96 -11.58 1.65
C THR A 121 11.21 -12.31 1.18
N GLY A 122 11.24 -13.65 1.25
CA GLY A 122 12.29 -14.46 0.67
C GLY A 122 12.40 -14.32 -0.86
N ILE A 123 11.27 -14.28 -1.57
CA ILE A 123 11.22 -14.02 -3.02
C ILE A 123 11.70 -12.60 -3.34
N ALA A 124 11.26 -11.61 -2.55
CA ALA A 124 11.66 -10.22 -2.74
C ALA A 124 13.18 -10.05 -2.57
N GLY A 125 13.77 -10.67 -1.54
CA GLY A 125 15.20 -10.62 -1.27
C GLY A 125 15.73 -9.18 -1.24
N ALA A 126 16.89 -8.96 -1.84
CA ALA A 126 17.50 -7.63 -1.93
C ALA A 126 16.83 -6.68 -2.95
N ARG A 127 15.86 -7.16 -3.77
CA ARG A 127 15.11 -6.30 -4.71
C ARG A 127 14.20 -5.29 -3.99
N ALA A 128 13.99 -5.47 -2.69
CA ALA A 128 13.22 -4.62 -1.79
C ALA A 128 13.94 -3.32 -1.34
N ALA A 129 15.07 -2.94 -1.96
CA ALA A 129 16.04 -2.03 -1.35
C ALA A 129 15.73 -0.53 -1.41
N THR A 130 14.74 -0.08 -2.19
CA THR A 130 14.45 1.37 -2.28
C THR A 130 13.80 1.85 -0.98
N PRO A 131 14.47 2.69 -0.17
CA PRO A 131 13.90 3.12 1.10
C PRO A 131 12.67 3.99 0.88
N GLU A 132 11.59 3.66 1.57
CA GLU A 132 10.34 4.42 1.57
C GLU A 132 10.03 4.92 2.99
N THR A 133 9.49 6.13 3.11
CA THR A 133 8.74 6.51 4.31
C THR A 133 7.33 5.96 4.18
N SER A 134 7.07 4.79 4.78
CA SER A 134 5.82 4.05 4.64
C SER A 134 4.88 4.31 5.80
N ILE A 135 3.70 4.87 5.51
CA ILE A 135 2.64 5.09 6.50
C ILE A 135 1.50 4.10 6.24
N LEU A 136 1.09 3.37 7.27
CA LEU A 136 -0.10 2.53 7.24
C LEU A 136 -1.30 3.32 7.76
N LEU A 137 -2.35 3.43 6.93
CA LEU A 137 -3.66 3.92 7.36
C LEU A 137 -4.50 2.70 7.77
N LEU A 138 -4.89 2.64 9.04
CA LEU A 138 -5.60 1.51 9.62
C LEU A 138 -7.02 1.94 10.04
N PRO A 139 -8.10 1.44 9.39
CA PRO A 139 -9.46 1.84 9.74
C PRO A 139 -9.89 1.50 11.17
N SER A 140 -9.36 0.40 11.70
CA SER A 140 -9.52 -0.10 13.07
C SER A 140 -8.46 -1.18 13.32
N PHE A 141 -8.02 -1.40 14.55
CA PHE A 141 -7.17 -2.55 14.88
C PHE A 141 -7.93 -3.89 14.86
N ASP A 142 -9.25 -3.86 15.01
CA ASP A 142 -10.11 -5.04 14.90
C ASP A 142 -10.41 -5.35 13.43
N ALA A 143 -10.23 -6.61 13.02
CA ALA A 143 -10.34 -7.03 11.63
C ALA A 143 -11.76 -6.91 11.08
N GLU A 144 -12.77 -7.32 11.87
CA GLU A 144 -14.18 -7.25 11.47
C GLU A 144 -14.64 -5.81 11.33
N ARG A 145 -14.23 -4.95 12.26
CA ARG A 145 -14.53 -3.53 12.25
C ARG A 145 -13.82 -2.81 11.12
N SER A 146 -12.55 -3.14 10.87
CA SER A 146 -11.78 -2.62 9.73
C SER A 146 -12.50 -2.95 8.41
N TYR A 147 -12.86 -4.23 8.22
CA TYR A 147 -13.65 -4.71 7.09
C TYR A 147 -14.99 -3.97 6.95
N ALA A 148 -15.76 -3.83 8.04
CA ALA A 148 -17.06 -3.17 8.02
C ALA A 148 -16.95 -1.70 7.58
N ILE A 149 -15.95 -0.96 8.08
CA ILE A 149 -15.70 0.43 7.70
C ILE A 149 -15.36 0.55 6.21
N THR A 150 -14.49 -0.32 5.69
CA THR A 150 -14.03 -0.25 4.30
C THR A 150 -15.08 -0.76 3.31
N SER A 151 -15.83 -1.81 3.68
CA SER A 151 -16.92 -2.35 2.89
C SER A 151 -18.08 -1.36 2.75
N ALA A 152 -18.44 -0.65 3.82
CA ALA A 152 -19.52 0.35 3.76
C ALA A 152 -19.26 1.47 2.74
N ARG A 153 -17.98 1.75 2.44
CA ARG A 153 -17.56 2.78 1.48
C ARG A 153 -17.59 2.32 0.02
N GLU A 154 -17.63 1.02 -0.24
CA GLU A 154 -17.71 0.46 -1.60
C GLU A 154 -19.08 0.75 -2.26
N GLY A 155 -20.12 0.98 -1.46
CA GLY A 155 -21.50 1.16 -1.96
C GLY A 155 -22.19 -0.14 -2.40
N ARG A 156 -21.50 -1.28 -2.31
CA ARG A 156 -22.05 -2.64 -2.55
C ARG A 156 -21.33 -3.67 -1.66
N PRO A 157 -22.00 -4.78 -1.30
CA PRO A 157 -21.35 -5.86 -0.57
C PRO A 157 -20.21 -6.47 -1.38
N TRP A 158 -19.08 -6.73 -0.72
CA TRP A 158 -18.04 -7.59 -1.25
C TRP A 158 -18.50 -9.06 -1.18
N THR A 159 -18.23 -9.83 -2.22
CA THR A 159 -18.70 -11.22 -2.37
C THR A 159 -17.57 -12.17 -2.71
N GLY A 160 -17.85 -13.48 -2.65
CA GLY A 160 -16.87 -14.53 -2.96
C GLY A 160 -15.73 -14.56 -1.95
N ILE A 161 -14.51 -14.71 -2.45
CA ILE A 161 -13.28 -14.84 -1.65
C ILE A 161 -12.80 -13.51 -1.04
N TYR A 162 -13.33 -12.38 -1.54
CA TYR A 162 -12.80 -11.07 -1.23
C TYR A 162 -12.96 -10.64 0.25
N PRO A 163 -14.06 -10.96 0.95
CA PRO A 163 -14.17 -10.69 2.39
C PRO A 163 -13.12 -11.41 3.24
N GLU A 164 -12.88 -12.69 2.96
CA GLU A 164 -11.84 -13.46 3.64
C GLU A 164 -10.46 -12.87 3.35
N TYR A 165 -10.18 -12.57 2.09
CA TYR A 165 -8.95 -11.91 1.68
C TYR A 165 -8.71 -10.57 2.40
N GLN A 166 -9.72 -9.72 2.57
CA GLN A 166 -9.55 -8.43 3.26
C GLN A 166 -9.24 -8.61 4.76
N LYS A 167 -9.86 -9.60 5.42
CA LYS A 167 -9.57 -9.93 6.82
C LYS A 167 -8.18 -10.54 6.97
N THR A 168 -7.78 -11.38 6.03
CA THR A 168 -6.41 -11.94 5.98
C THR A 168 -5.38 -10.86 5.71
N LEU A 169 -5.63 -9.94 4.78
CA LEU A 169 -4.78 -8.78 4.52
C LEU A 169 -4.62 -7.93 5.78
N HIS A 170 -5.69 -7.71 6.54
CA HIS A 170 -5.62 -7.04 7.83
C HIS A 170 -4.66 -7.74 8.81
N ALA A 171 -4.77 -9.07 8.95
CA ALA A 171 -3.86 -9.85 9.80
C ALA A 171 -2.39 -9.76 9.34
N VAL A 172 -2.14 -9.80 8.03
CA VAL A 172 -0.79 -9.61 7.46
C VAL A 172 -0.26 -8.20 7.72
N LEU A 173 -1.10 -7.17 7.62
CA LEU A 173 -0.70 -5.78 7.91
C LEU A 173 -0.31 -5.61 9.38
N LEU A 174 -1.07 -6.17 10.31
CA LEU A 174 -0.70 -6.15 11.73
C LEU A 174 0.60 -6.92 11.99
N HIS A 175 0.76 -8.10 11.37
CA HIS A 175 2.02 -8.83 11.45
C HIS A 175 3.21 -8.00 10.93
N GLN A 176 3.05 -7.27 9.83
CA GLN A 176 4.06 -6.35 9.32
C GLN A 176 4.35 -5.17 10.27
N VAL A 177 3.34 -4.66 10.97
CA VAL A 177 3.52 -3.63 12.01
C VAL A 177 4.39 -4.16 13.15
N ASP A 178 4.12 -5.38 13.63
CA ASP A 178 4.91 -6.02 14.70
C ASP A 178 6.38 -6.25 14.30
N HIS A 179 6.65 -6.34 13.00
CA HIS A 179 8.00 -6.50 12.42
C HIS A 179 8.62 -5.17 11.94
N GLY A 180 8.00 -4.02 12.23
CA GLY A 180 8.57 -2.71 11.92
C GLY A 180 8.61 -2.36 10.43
N ALA A 181 7.73 -2.93 9.61
CA ALA A 181 7.71 -2.68 8.16
C ALA A 181 7.21 -1.27 7.79
N PHE A 182 6.55 -0.57 8.70
CA PHE A 182 6.00 0.77 8.50
C PHE A 182 6.73 1.80 9.37
N THR A 183 7.01 2.96 8.80
CA THR A 183 7.55 4.12 9.54
C THR A 183 6.56 4.64 10.57
N ALA A 184 5.26 4.59 10.25
CA ALA A 184 4.20 4.96 11.17
C ALA A 184 2.88 4.23 10.85
N VAL A 185 2.05 4.08 11.87
CA VAL A 185 0.67 3.60 11.76
C VAL A 185 -0.26 4.74 12.21
N VAL A 186 -1.25 5.04 11.39
CA VAL A 186 -2.29 6.04 11.68
C VAL A 186 -3.60 5.28 11.87
N ASP A 187 -4.10 5.28 13.10
CA ASP A 187 -5.45 4.84 13.41
C ASP A 187 -6.45 5.86 12.85
N CYS A 188 -7.32 5.42 11.96
CA CYS A 188 -8.33 6.24 11.29
C CYS A 188 -9.71 6.14 11.96
N GLU A 189 -9.88 5.28 12.95
CA GLU A 189 -11.20 4.93 13.46
C GLU A 189 -11.91 6.14 14.08
N GLY A 190 -13.14 6.42 13.63
CA GLY A 190 -13.95 7.54 14.13
C GLY A 190 -13.38 8.93 13.84
N ARG A 191 -12.27 9.03 13.10
CA ARG A 191 -11.60 10.30 12.80
C ARG A 191 -12.09 10.89 11.49
N SER A 192 -12.15 12.22 11.44
CA SER A 192 -12.42 12.93 10.19
C SER A 192 -11.24 12.82 9.23
N LEU A 193 -11.52 12.93 7.93
CA LEU A 193 -10.48 12.90 6.90
C LEU A 193 -9.46 14.04 7.06
N ALA A 194 -9.85 15.19 7.60
CA ALA A 194 -8.93 16.28 7.92
C ALA A 194 -7.99 15.91 9.09
N ALA A 195 -8.51 15.29 10.15
CA ALA A 195 -7.71 14.87 11.30
C ALA A 195 -6.71 13.78 10.94
N VAL A 196 -7.11 12.80 10.11
CA VAL A 196 -6.20 11.77 9.57
C VAL A 196 -5.11 12.42 8.71
N HIS A 197 -5.48 13.38 7.84
CA HIS A 197 -4.50 14.03 6.98
C HIS A 197 -3.47 14.86 7.76
N SER A 198 -3.90 15.54 8.84
CA SER A 198 -2.98 16.25 9.73
C SER A 198 -1.94 15.31 10.34
N ASP A 199 -2.38 14.15 10.85
CA ASP A 199 -1.48 13.14 11.43
C ASP A 199 -0.49 12.63 10.38
N VAL A 200 -0.96 12.36 9.15
CA VAL A 200 -0.05 12.00 8.04
C VAL A 200 1.03 13.07 7.82
N LEU A 201 0.68 14.36 7.85
CA LEU A 201 1.67 15.44 7.71
C LEU A 201 2.66 15.47 8.89
N ASP A 202 2.18 15.24 10.11
CA ASP A 202 3.01 15.16 11.32
C ASP A 202 4.01 14.00 11.23
N ARG A 203 3.56 12.82 10.80
CA ARG A 203 4.41 11.63 10.62
C ARG A 203 5.47 11.81 9.53
N LEU A 204 5.18 12.61 8.51
CA LEU A 204 6.15 12.97 7.48
C LEU A 204 7.09 14.12 7.89
N GLY A 205 6.88 14.72 9.07
CA GLY A 205 7.64 15.88 9.53
C GLY A 205 7.37 17.14 8.70
N LEU A 206 6.28 17.18 7.94
CA LEU A 206 5.93 18.27 7.03
C LEU A 206 5.12 19.38 7.72
N SER A 207 4.68 19.15 8.95
CA SER A 207 3.87 20.12 9.71
C SER A 207 4.57 21.44 9.97
N ARG A 208 5.92 21.47 9.94
CA ARG A 208 6.74 22.67 10.15
C ARG A 208 7.19 23.36 8.86
N LEU A 209 7.03 22.73 7.69
CA LEU A 209 7.35 23.36 6.40
C LEU A 209 6.29 24.40 5.98
N ILE A 210 5.28 24.60 6.81
CA ILE A 210 4.09 25.41 6.53
C ILE A 210 4.18 26.81 7.16
N ASP A 211 5.07 27.04 8.14
CA ASP A 211 5.30 28.38 8.70
C ASP A 211 6.26 29.24 7.85
N GLY A 212 6.79 28.68 6.76
CA GLY A 212 7.69 29.34 5.83
C GLY A 212 7.04 29.50 4.44
N SER A 213 5.96 30.27 4.33
CA SER A 213 5.54 30.77 3.01
C SER A 213 6.71 31.51 2.33
N PRO A 214 6.89 31.38 1.00
CA PRO A 214 7.80 32.24 0.27
C PRO A 214 7.28 33.68 0.36
N ARG A 215 8.18 34.61 0.69
CA ARG A 215 8.03 36.01 0.33
C ARG A 215 8.30 36.16 -1.17
#